data_AF-A0A915LTQ6-F1
#
_entry.id   AF-A0A915LTQ6-F1
#
_cell.length_a   1.000
_cell.length_b   1.000
_cell.length_c   1.000
_cell.angle_alpha   90.00
_cell.angle_beta   90.00
_cell.angle_gamma   90.00
#
_symmetry.space_group_name_H-M   'P 1'
#
loop_
_entity.id
_entity.type
_entity.pdbx_description
1 polymer ?
#
loop_
_entity_poly.entity_id
_entity_poly.type
_entity_poly.pdbx_seq_one_letter_code
_entity_poly.pdbx_strand_id
1 'polypeptide(L)'
;MFDLVLSDQEWQLIKSLISLLSPFAEITKLFCASPLSVVIPYAKQIERDIRSVDLMVESMENEHIKITIFEMETLRKGAISGLNERLISMEKSKLYCLAMFCDPRFKHNFASDPRLFIIQ
;
A
#
# COMPACT_ATOMS: atom_id res chain seq x y z
N MET A 1 -28.40 -22.07 -19.38
CA MET A 1 -27.36 -21.04 -19.46
C MET A 1 -27.61 -20.12 -18.28
N PHE A 2 -26.87 -20.33 -17.18
CA PHE A 2 -26.99 -19.46 -16.01
C PHE A 2 -26.13 -18.24 -16.30
N ASP A 3 -26.75 -17.15 -16.73
CA ASP A 3 -26.08 -15.86 -16.68
C ASP A 3 -25.89 -15.54 -15.20
N LEU A 4 -24.66 -15.74 -14.71
CA LEU A 4 -24.22 -15.32 -13.38
C LEU A 4 -24.18 -13.78 -13.37
N VAL A 5 -25.36 -13.18 -13.25
CA VAL A 5 -25.48 -11.73 -13.07
C VAL A 5 -25.22 -11.46 -11.60
N LEU A 6 -24.03 -10.93 -11.32
CA LEU A 6 -23.67 -10.44 -9.99
C LEU A 6 -24.63 -9.31 -9.59
N SER A 7 -25.05 -9.33 -8.32
CA SER A 7 -25.79 -8.22 -7.72
C SER A 7 -24.93 -6.96 -7.64
N ASP A 8 -25.57 -5.80 -7.51
CA ASP A 8 -24.86 -4.53 -7.36
C ASP A 8 -23.89 -4.56 -6.17
N GLN A 9 -24.27 -5.17 -5.05
CA GLN A 9 -23.42 -5.29 -3.86
C GLN A 9 -22.19 -6.17 -4.12
N GLU A 10 -22.35 -7.29 -4.82
CA GLU A 10 -21.23 -8.16 -5.22
C GLU A 10 -20.31 -7.45 -6.22
N TRP A 11 -20.87 -6.66 -7.14
CA TRP A 11 -20.08 -5.84 -8.05
C TRP A 11 -19.28 -4.76 -7.32
N GLN A 12 -19.86 -4.10 -6.32
CA GLN A 12 -19.14 -3.14 -5.50
C GLN A 12 -18.03 -3.82 -4.69
N LEU A 13 -18.29 -5.00 -4.14
CA LEU A 13 -17.28 -5.78 -3.42
C LEU A 13 -16.06 -6.09 -4.31
N ILE A 14 -16.28 -6.53 -5.54
CA ILE A 14 -15.20 -6.79 -6.50
C ILE A 14 -14.42 -5.50 -6.81
N LYS A 15 -15.10 -4.36 -7.01
CA LYS A 15 -14.43 -3.07 -7.24
C LYS A 15 -13.56 -2.67 -6.06
N SER A 16 -14.04 -2.85 -4.83
CA SER A 16 -13.27 -2.60 -3.61
C SER A 16 -12.06 -3.52 -3.51
N LEU A 17 -12.20 -4.79 -3.87
CA LEU A 17 -11.08 -5.75 -3.88
C LEU A 17 -10.02 -5.39 -4.92
N ILE A 18 -10.45 -5.03 -6.13
CA ILE A 18 -9.53 -4.56 -7.18
C ILE A 18 -8.79 -3.31 -6.71
N SER A 19 -9.49 -2.37 -6.08
CA SER A 19 -8.89 -1.15 -5.53
C SER A 19 -7.86 -1.45 -4.44
N LEU A 20 -8.14 -2.43 -3.58
CA LEU A 20 -7.20 -2.90 -2.54
C LEU A 20 -5.95 -3.56 -3.12
N LEU A 21 -6.09 -4.31 -4.22
CA LEU A 21 -5.01 -5.06 -4.83
C LEU A 21 -4.17 -4.23 -5.83
N SER A 22 -4.74 -3.17 -6.40
CA SER A 22 -4.09 -2.34 -7.43
C SER A 22 -2.70 -1.82 -7.01
N PRO A 23 -2.51 -1.26 -5.79
CA PRO A 23 -1.19 -0.78 -5.36
C PRO A 23 -0.11 -1.87 -5.39
N PHE A 24 -0.48 -3.13 -5.13
CA PHE A 24 0.47 -4.26 -5.18
C PHE A 24 0.87 -4.63 -6.61
N ALA A 25 -0.04 -4.50 -7.57
CA ALA A 25 0.29 -4.73 -8.97
C ALA A 25 1.27 -3.66 -9.50
N GLU A 26 1.15 -2.42 -9.02
CA GLU A 26 2.07 -1.33 -9.37
C GLU A 26 3.47 -1.55 -8.74
N ILE A 27 3.53 -2.04 -7.49
CA ILE A 27 4.77 -2.48 -6.83
C ILE A 27 5.54 -3.47 -7.68
N THR A 28 4.89 -4.55 -8.12
CA THR A 28 5.59 -5.63 -8.83
C THR A 28 6.24 -5.12 -10.11
N LYS A 29 5.65 -4.12 -10.77
CA LYS A 29 6.23 -3.45 -11.93
C LYS A 29 7.44 -2.58 -11.59
N LEU A 30 7.42 -1.93 -10.43
CA LEU A 30 8.49 -1.04 -9.97
C LEU A 30 9.74 -1.81 -9.52
N PHE A 31 9.59 -2.89 -8.76
CA PHE A 31 10.75 -3.55 -8.14
C PHE A 31 11.64 -4.37 -9.09
N CYS A 32 11.21 -4.62 -10.33
CA CYS A 32 12.02 -5.37 -11.29
C CYS A 32 13.13 -4.55 -11.97
N ALA A 33 13.05 -3.21 -11.99
CA ALA A 33 14.03 -2.36 -12.69
C ALA A 33 14.24 -0.97 -12.07
N SER A 34 13.65 -0.67 -10.90
CA SER A 34 13.70 0.68 -10.35
C SER A 34 14.99 0.99 -9.58
N PRO A 35 15.48 2.25 -9.62
CA PRO A 35 16.59 2.70 -8.79
C PRO A 35 16.30 2.51 -7.29
N LEU A 36 17.33 2.21 -6.50
CA LEU A 36 17.19 2.05 -5.04
C LEU A 36 16.55 3.26 -4.35
N SER A 37 16.74 4.46 -4.92
CA SER A 37 16.24 5.73 -4.39
C SER A 37 14.71 5.86 -4.35
N VAL A 38 13.99 5.15 -5.23
CA VAL A 38 12.52 5.26 -5.32
C VAL A 38 11.79 4.30 -4.38
N VAL A 39 12.51 3.33 -3.80
CA VAL A 39 11.91 2.22 -3.03
C VAL A 39 11.16 2.71 -1.80
N ILE A 40 11.79 3.53 -0.95
CA ILE A 40 11.14 4.07 0.27
C ILE A 40 9.97 5.02 -0.09
N PRO A 41 10.14 6.01 -0.99
CA PRO A 41 9.04 6.90 -1.38
C PRO A 41 7.83 6.16 -1.94
N TYR A 42 8.06 5.16 -2.80
CA TYR A 42 6.98 4.36 -3.35
C TYR A 42 6.32 3.50 -2.28
N ALA A 43 7.07 2.80 -1.45
CA ALA A 43 6.48 2.04 -0.34
C ALA A 43 5.61 2.93 0.58
N LYS A 44 6.00 4.18 0.85
CA LYS A 44 5.16 5.16 1.57
C LYS A 44 3.93 5.61 0.78
N GLN A 45 4.02 5.69 -0.54
CA GLN A 45 2.87 6.02 -1.41
C GLN A 45 1.85 4.88 -1.38
N ILE A 46 2.30 3.63 -1.53
CA ILE A 46 1.46 2.44 -1.47
C ILE A 46 0.75 2.33 -0.12
N GLU A 47 1.46 2.59 0.98
CA GLU A 47 0.84 2.60 2.30
C GLU A 47 -0.33 3.59 2.36
N ARG A 48 -0.15 4.79 1.80
CA ARG A 48 -1.20 5.81 1.69
C ARG A 48 -2.34 5.36 0.78
N ASP A 49 -2.03 4.75 -0.35
CA ASP A 49 -3.02 4.27 -1.31
C ASP A 49 -3.89 3.17 -0.68
N ILE A 50 -3.28 2.16 -0.04
CA ILE A 50 -3.99 1.10 0.68
C ILE A 50 -4.87 1.67 1.81
N ARG A 51 -4.38 2.67 2.56
CA ARG A 51 -5.17 3.34 3.61
C ARG A 51 -6.36 4.11 3.05
N SER A 52 -6.25 4.65 1.85
CA SER A 52 -7.30 5.42 1.19
C SER A 52 -8.43 4.57 0.60
N VAL A 53 -8.24 3.25 0.49
CA VAL A 53 -9.26 2.34 -0.03
C VAL A 53 -10.45 2.33 0.91
N ASP A 54 -11.57 2.87 0.44
CA ASP A 54 -12.84 2.86 1.14
C ASP A 54 -13.50 1.48 1.00
N LEU A 55 -13.65 0.79 2.13
CA LEU A 55 -14.39 -0.47 2.21
C LEU A 55 -15.74 -0.14 2.84
N MET A 56 -16.76 0.11 2.01
CA MET A 56 -18.08 0.54 2.45
C MET A 56 -18.81 -0.57 3.22
N VAL A 57 -18.58 -0.64 4.54
CA VAL A 57 -19.18 -1.64 5.45
C VAL A 57 -20.65 -1.33 5.77
N GLU A 58 -21.00 -0.04 5.86
CA GLU A 58 -22.24 0.40 6.49
C GLU A 58 -23.47 0.39 5.57
N SER A 59 -23.28 0.31 4.25
CA SER A 59 -24.38 0.32 3.26
C SER A 59 -24.84 -1.07 2.81
N MET A 60 -24.27 -2.14 3.38
CA MET A 60 -24.51 -3.50 2.93
C MET A 60 -25.54 -4.22 3.80
N GLU A 61 -26.61 -4.71 3.19
CA GLU A 61 -27.67 -5.46 3.88
C GLU A 61 -27.35 -6.96 4.00
N ASN A 62 -26.58 -7.51 3.06
CA ASN A 62 -26.25 -8.93 3.00
C ASN A 62 -25.15 -9.33 4.00
N GLU A 63 -25.46 -10.23 4.92
CA GLU A 63 -24.56 -10.66 5.99
C GLU A 63 -23.28 -11.35 5.48
N HIS A 64 -23.37 -12.12 4.39
CA HIS A 64 -22.18 -12.74 3.79
C HIS A 64 -21.22 -11.69 3.21
N ILE A 65 -21.78 -10.63 2.60
CA ILE A 65 -20.99 -9.52 2.06
C ILE A 65 -20.31 -8.74 3.19
N LYS A 66 -21.00 -8.52 4.32
CA LYS A 66 -20.41 -7.88 5.51
C LYS A 66 -19.21 -8.68 6.05
N ILE A 67 -19.34 -10.01 6.13
CA ILE A 67 -18.23 -10.89 6.57
C ILE A 67 -17.04 -10.73 5.63
N THR A 68 -17.25 -10.79 4.32
CA THR A 68 -16.16 -10.61 3.35
C THR A 68 -15.51 -9.24 3.45
N ILE A 69 -16.28 -8.17 3.66
CA ILE A 69 -15.74 -6.82 3.85
C ILE A 69 -14.89 -6.76 5.14
N PHE A 70 -15.32 -7.41 6.22
CA PHE A 70 -14.54 -7.50 7.45
C PHE A 70 -13.22 -8.25 7.26
N GLU A 71 -13.24 -9.34 6.50
CA GLU A 71 -12.02 -10.08 6.12
C GLU A 71 -11.09 -9.21 5.26
N MET A 72 -11.64 -8.46 4.30
CA MET A 72 -10.88 -7.51 3.49
C MET A 72 -10.26 -6.40 4.34
N GLU A 73 -10.99 -5.89 5.34
CA GLU A 73 -10.47 -4.89 6.27
C GLU A 73 -9.31 -5.45 7.12
N THR A 74 -9.42 -6.72 7.52
CA THR A 74 -8.36 -7.43 8.23
C THR A 74 -7.13 -7.60 7.34
N LEU A 75 -7.31 -7.97 6.07
CA LEU A 75 -6.24 -8.06 5.09
C LEU A 75 -5.58 -6.69 4.84
N ARG A 76 -6.38 -5.63 4.71
CA ARG A 76 -5.89 -4.25 4.55
C ARG A 76 -5.00 -3.83 5.72
N LYS A 77 -5.44 -4.08 6.95
CA LYS A 77 -4.65 -3.81 8.18
C LYS A 77 -3.36 -4.63 8.23
N GLY A 78 -3.43 -5.92 7.91
CA GLY A 78 -2.26 -6.80 7.86
C GLY A 78 -1.23 -6.33 6.83
N ALA A 79 -1.69 -5.96 5.64
CA ALA A 79 -0.86 -5.38 4.58
C ALA A 79 -0.15 -4.11 5.02
N ILE A 80 -0.87 -3.17 5.64
CA ILE A 80 -0.30 -1.92 6.17
C ILE A 80 0.75 -2.22 7.24
N SER A 81 0.47 -3.16 8.16
CA SER A 81 1.43 -3.55 9.21
C SER A 81 2.71 -4.11 8.61
N GLY A 82 2.60 -5.10 7.72
CA GLY A 82 3.75 -5.72 7.07
C GLY A 82 4.57 -4.75 6.21
N LEU A 83 3.90 -3.80 5.53
CA LEU A 83 4.56 -2.75 4.79
C LEU A 83 5.32 -1.80 5.70
N ASN A 84 4.74 -1.40 6.84
CA ASN A 84 5.38 -0.54 7.83
C ASN A 84 6.60 -1.20 8.47
N GLU A 85 6.52 -2.46 8.87
CA GLU A 85 7.67 -3.21 9.39
C GLU A 85 8.82 -3.25 8.38
N ARG A 86 8.50 -3.47 7.11
CA ARG A 86 9.50 -3.50 6.03
C ARG A 86 10.08 -2.12 5.74
N LEU A 87 9.25 -1.07 5.76
CA LEU A 87 9.67 0.33 5.63
C LEU A 87 10.65 0.72 6.75
N ILE A 88 10.31 0.43 8.01
CA ILE A 88 11.18 0.68 9.17
C ILE A 88 12.53 -0.02 8.98
N SER A 89 12.53 -1.25 8.49
CA SER A 89 13.76 -2.00 8.19
C SER A 89 14.58 -1.34 7.08
N MET A 90 13.93 -0.86 6.01
CA MET A 90 14.59 -0.15 4.91
C MET A 90 15.18 1.20 5.35
N GLU A 91 14.46 1.96 6.18
CA GLU A 91 14.92 3.25 6.71
C GLU A 91 16.14 3.11 7.66
N LYS A 92 16.34 1.93 8.26
CA LYS A 92 17.57 1.62 9.02
C LYS A 92 18.77 1.33 8.12
N SER A 93 18.55 1.01 6.85
CA SER A 93 19.63 0.70 5.93
C SER A 93 20.21 1.97 5.31
N LYS A 94 21.50 2.22 5.60
CA LYS A 94 22.25 3.36 5.07
C LYS A 94 22.17 3.45 3.53
N LEU A 95 22.12 2.33 2.82
CA LEU A 95 22.07 2.31 1.35
C LEU A 95 20.79 2.91 0.79
N TYR A 96 19.62 2.55 1.34
CA TYR A 96 18.35 3.12 0.87
C TYR A 96 18.25 4.61 1.20
N CYS A 97 18.68 5.01 2.40
CA CYS A 97 18.68 6.41 2.81
C CYS A 97 19.63 7.26 1.96
N LEU A 98 20.85 6.78 1.71
CA LEU A 98 21.80 7.48 0.83
C LEU A 98 21.32 7.54 -0.61
N ALA A 99 20.78 6.45 -1.16
CA ALA A 99 20.24 6.45 -2.53
C ALA A 99 19.09 7.44 -2.67
N MET A 100 18.15 7.45 -1.72
CA MET A 100 17.04 8.41 -1.71
C MET A 100 17.55 9.86 -1.53
N PHE A 101 18.60 10.09 -0.73
CA PHE A 101 19.16 11.43 -0.46
C PHE A 101 19.88 12.02 -1.66
N CYS A 102 20.64 11.18 -2.36
CA CYS A 102 21.34 11.56 -3.59
C CYS A 102 20.37 11.79 -4.77
N ASP A 103 19.12 11.35 -4.66
CA ASP A 103 18.10 11.56 -5.68
C ASP A 103 17.42 12.93 -5.49
N PRO A 104 17.62 13.89 -6.42
CA PRO A 104 17.08 15.23 -6.29
C PRO A 104 15.55 15.27 -6.22
N ARG A 105 14.86 14.23 -6.73
CA ARG A 105 13.40 14.13 -6.71
C ARG A 105 12.82 13.97 -5.31
N PHE A 106 13.62 13.45 -4.36
CA PHE A 106 13.13 13.09 -3.03
C PHE A 106 13.78 13.90 -1.89
N LYS A 107 14.54 14.95 -2.20
CA LYS A 107 15.18 15.80 -1.19
C LYS A 107 14.22 16.36 -0.14
N HIS A 108 12.98 16.64 -0.52
CA HIS A 108 11.94 17.15 0.40
C HIS A 108 11.40 16.08 1.36
N ASN A 109 11.60 14.79 1.07
CA ASN A 109 11.13 13.68 1.92
C ASN A 109 12.01 13.45 3.16
N PHE A 110 13.13 14.17 3.29
CA PHE A 110 14.13 14.01 4.38
C PHE A 110 14.08 15.07 5.45
N ALA A 111 13.26 16.11 5.30
CA ALA A 111 13.29 17.28 6.18
C ALA A 111 12.85 17.00 7.63
N SER A 112 12.43 15.79 7.97
CA SER A 112 11.82 15.44 9.26
C SER A 112 12.75 14.78 10.30
N ASP A 113 13.91 14.20 9.95
CA ASP A 113 14.90 13.77 10.96
C ASP A 113 16.37 13.87 10.47
N PRO A 114 17.11 14.91 10.90
CA PRO A 114 18.52 15.11 10.54
C PRO A 114 19.48 14.04 11.08
N ARG A 115 19.07 13.22 12.05
CA ARG A 115 19.96 12.25 12.73
C ARG A 115 20.25 11.00 11.90
N LEU A 116 19.49 10.77 10.83
CA LEU A 116 19.72 9.67 9.88
C LEU A 116 21.02 9.81 9.07
N PHE A 117 21.71 10.95 9.17
CA PHE A 117 22.89 11.28 8.38
C PHE A 117 24.20 11.37 9.18
N ILE A 118 24.17 11.08 10.48
CA ILE A 118 25.41 11.01 11.26
C ILE A 118 26.09 9.68 10.91
N ILE A 119 27.00 9.75 9.95
CA ILE A 119 27.98 8.69 9.69
C ILE A 119 28.93 8.71 10.89
N GLN A 120 28.69 7.82 11.86
CA GLN A 120 29.72 7.34 12.78
C GLN A 120 30.57 6.29 12.06
#